data_AF-A0A532EAC7-F1
#
_entry.id   AF-A0A532EAC7-F1
#
_cell.length_a   1.000
_cell.length_b   1.000
_cell.length_c   1.000
_cell.angle_alpha   90.00
_cell.angle_beta   90.00
_cell.angle_gamma   90.00
#
_symmetry.space_group_name_H-M   'P 1'
#
loop_
_entity.id
_entity.type
_entity.pdbx_description
1 polymer ?
#
loop_
_entity_poly.entity_id
_entity_poly.type
_entity_poly.pdbx_seq_one_letter_code
_entity_poly.pdbx_strand_id
1 'polypeptide(L)'
;MAASIAGMFPLFYQAKGWSYHAYPAIFCAVAAIFCLLAVPRIVQQQPKLLAFVTAPSRAWALAGVAIAFLPYWSTQKPGPALVAAIRAATDRPTVALVSSDISSGHPLNRMIDGQFVSTHVSDWLGAFALSLSRQAALSGDTAEATRYQAITARYVESKREEFARLRPDVVVFKKNNTMWTSQLMGRFGFDAILAHYRILVEDETERIYLRDDYVRPGHRPPEQPISASSPVAASD
;
A
#
# COMPACT_ATOMS: atom_id res chain seq x y z
N MET A 1 -18.32 20.54 18.70
CA MET A 1 -19.21 19.38 18.47
C MET A 1 -19.90 19.42 17.10
N ALA A 2 -20.62 20.49 16.72
CA ALA A 2 -21.25 20.58 15.39
C ALA A 2 -20.29 20.33 14.22
N ALA A 3 -19.08 20.91 14.26
CA ALA A 3 -18.04 20.67 13.25
C ALA A 3 -17.55 19.21 13.19
N SER A 4 -17.53 18.49 14.32
CA SER A 4 -17.19 17.06 14.36
C SER A 4 -18.29 16.20 13.72
N ILE A 5 -19.56 16.53 13.96
CA ILE A 5 -20.71 15.84 13.36
C ILE A 5 -20.73 16.09 11.84
N ALA A 6 -20.54 17.34 11.41
CA ALA A 6 -20.40 17.67 9.99
C ALA A 6 -19.22 16.93 9.34
N GLY A 7 -18.09 16.81 10.06
CA GLY A 7 -16.93 16.05 9.62
C GLY A 7 -17.17 14.53 9.46
N MET A 8 -18.25 13.98 10.04
CA MET A 8 -18.66 12.59 9.82
C MET A 8 -19.51 12.40 8.56
N PHE A 9 -20.08 13.46 7.99
CA PHE A 9 -20.97 13.38 6.83
C PHE A 9 -20.38 12.59 5.63
N PRO A 10 -19.09 12.76 5.26
CA PRO A 10 -18.49 11.98 4.17
C PRO A 10 -18.52 10.46 4.37
N LEU A 11 -18.47 9.98 5.62
CA LEU A 11 -18.52 8.54 5.93
C LEU A 11 -19.85 7.93 5.51
N PHE A 12 -20.95 8.64 5.78
CA PHE A 12 -22.30 8.19 5.45
C PHE A 12 -22.60 8.42 3.97
N TYR A 13 -22.27 9.60 3.45
CA TYR A 13 -22.56 9.94 2.06
C TYR A 13 -21.81 9.05 1.06
N GLN A 14 -20.54 8.76 1.33
CA GLN A 14 -19.74 7.91 0.45
C GLN A 14 -19.94 6.41 0.71
N ALA A 15 -20.64 6.04 1.80
CA ALA A 15 -20.73 4.67 2.30
C ALA A 15 -19.36 3.97 2.39
N LYS A 16 -18.31 4.74 2.69
CA LYS A 16 -16.90 4.28 2.74
C LYS A 16 -16.35 4.51 4.15
N GLY A 17 -16.24 3.43 4.92
CA GLY A 17 -15.81 3.44 6.33
C GLY A 17 -14.29 3.43 6.56
N TRP A 18 -13.49 4.05 5.70
CA TRP A 18 -12.03 4.08 5.88
C TRP A 18 -11.67 5.02 7.02
N SER A 19 -10.82 4.59 7.95
CA SER A 19 -10.53 5.36 9.18
C SER A 19 -10.07 6.78 8.90
N TYR A 20 -9.27 7.01 7.84
CA TYR A 20 -8.81 8.36 7.48
C TYR A 20 -9.94 9.32 7.07
N HIS A 21 -11.10 8.84 6.62
CA HIS A 21 -12.27 9.68 6.36
C HIS A 21 -12.86 10.27 7.65
N ALA A 22 -12.64 9.61 8.80
CA ALA A 22 -13.05 10.10 10.10
C ALA A 22 -12.07 11.13 10.69
N TYR A 23 -10.91 11.34 10.06
CA TYR A 23 -9.85 12.19 10.60
C TYR A 23 -10.29 13.63 10.90
N PRO A 24 -11.03 14.34 10.02
CA PRO A 24 -11.51 15.69 10.33
C PRO A 24 -12.47 15.72 11.52
N ALA A 25 -13.37 14.72 11.62
CA ALA A 25 -14.28 14.60 12.75
C ALA A 25 -13.52 14.39 14.07
N ILE A 26 -12.56 13.47 14.07
CA ILE A 26 -11.73 13.13 15.24
C ILE A 26 -10.88 14.32 15.66
N PHE A 27 -10.24 15.02 14.72
CA PHE A 27 -9.48 16.23 15.00
C PHE A 27 -10.35 17.31 15.67
N CYS A 28 -11.54 17.59 15.11
CA CYS A 28 -12.48 18.56 15.68
C CYS A 28 -12.99 18.14 17.08
N ALA A 29 -13.22 16.85 17.31
CA ALA A 29 -13.62 16.33 18.61
C ALA A 29 -12.52 16.51 19.66
N VAL A 30 -11.28 16.15 19.33
CA VAL A 30 -10.10 16.32 20.20
C VAL A 30 -9.87 17.80 20.49
N ALA A 31 -9.94 18.67 19.49
CA ALA A 31 -9.81 20.12 19.69
C ALA A 31 -10.90 20.68 20.62
N ALA A 32 -12.16 20.26 20.44
CA ALA A 32 -13.26 20.65 21.32
C ALA A 32 -13.07 20.17 22.77
N ILE A 33 -12.52 18.97 22.95
CA ILE A 33 -12.16 18.44 24.27
C ILE A 33 -11.07 19.30 24.92
N PHE A 34 -10.02 19.67 24.19
CA PHE A 34 -8.98 20.56 24.73
C PHE A 34 -9.54 21.94 25.11
N CYS A 35 -10.40 22.52 24.28
CA CYS A 35 -11.08 23.77 24.62
C CYS A 35 -11.91 23.62 25.91
N LEU A 36 -12.65 22.52 26.06
CA LEU A 36 -13.43 22.23 27.28
C LEU A 36 -12.54 22.08 28.52
N LEU A 37 -11.37 21.44 28.38
CA LEU A 37 -10.41 21.26 29.48
C LEU A 37 -9.75 22.58 29.90
N ALA A 38 -9.60 23.53 28.96
CA ALA A 38 -8.99 24.85 29.19
C ALA A 38 -9.94 25.85 29.86
N VAL A 39 -11.26 25.64 29.80
CA VAL A 39 -12.23 26.50 30.49
C VAL A 39 -12.13 26.30 32.01
N PRO A 40 -11.90 27.37 32.81
CA PRO A 40 -11.94 27.29 34.26
C PRO A 40 -13.31 26.80 34.72
N ARG A 41 -13.36 25.80 35.60
CA ARG A 41 -14.64 25.34 36.16
C ARG A 41 -15.19 26.41 37.08
N ILE A 42 -16.20 27.15 36.64
CA ILE A 42 -17.07 27.90 37.52
C ILE A 42 -17.90 26.86 38.28
N VAL A 43 -17.61 26.69 39.58
CA VAL A 43 -18.34 25.75 40.44
C VAL A 43 -19.74 26.31 40.68
N GLN A 44 -20.66 26.08 39.76
CA GLN A 44 -22.08 26.19 40.07
C GLN A 44 -22.54 24.88 40.73
N GLN A 45 -23.20 25.01 41.87
CA GLN A 45 -23.80 23.89 42.62
C GLN A 45 -24.94 23.28 41.79
N GLN A 46 -24.62 22.41 40.83
CA GLN A 46 -25.62 21.61 40.15
C GLN A 46 -25.84 20.28 40.90
N PRO A 47 -27.09 19.78 40.96
CA PRO A 47 -27.41 18.51 41.59
C PRO A 47 -26.61 17.37 40.94
N LYS A 48 -26.04 16.48 41.77
CA LYS A 48 -25.04 15.45 41.41
C LYS A 48 -25.44 14.54 40.22
N LEU A 49 -26.73 14.36 39.98
CA LEU A 49 -27.27 13.56 38.88
C LEU A 49 -27.14 14.24 37.50
N LEU A 50 -27.26 15.57 37.44
CA LEU A 50 -27.12 16.34 36.19
C LEU A 50 -25.65 16.58 35.82
N ALA A 51 -24.76 16.66 36.81
CA ALA A 51 -23.32 16.88 36.60
C ALA A 51 -22.64 15.79 35.74
N PHE A 52 -23.15 14.55 35.77
CA PHE A 52 -22.63 13.44 34.96
C PHE A 52 -22.97 13.59 33.47
N VAL A 53 -24.06 14.31 33.16
CA VAL A 53 -24.57 14.55 31.80
C VAL A 53 -24.06 15.89 31.25
N THR A 54 -23.87 16.90 32.10
CA THR A 54 -23.57 18.28 31.69
C THR A 54 -22.07 18.62 31.65
N ALA A 55 -21.21 17.85 32.30
CA ALA A 55 -19.76 18.09 32.27
C ALA A 55 -18.99 16.76 32.32
N PRO A 56 -18.54 16.21 31.17
CA PRO A 56 -17.70 15.03 31.21
C PRO A 56 -16.48 15.30 32.10
N SER A 57 -16.21 14.38 33.02
CA SER A 57 -15.02 14.49 33.86
C SER A 57 -13.78 14.57 32.95
N ARG A 58 -12.70 15.22 33.41
CA ARG A 58 -11.45 15.29 32.62
C ARG A 58 -10.96 13.89 32.22
N ALA A 59 -11.23 12.88 33.04
CA ALA A 59 -10.95 11.48 32.74
C ALA A 59 -11.75 10.95 31.54
N TRP A 60 -13.06 11.25 31.46
CA TRP A 60 -13.89 10.87 30.30
C TRP A 60 -13.47 11.60 29.01
N ALA A 61 -13.10 12.87 29.12
CA ALA A 61 -12.53 13.63 28.01
C ALA A 61 -11.23 12.98 27.47
N LEU A 62 -10.30 12.62 28.37
CA LEU A 62 -9.05 11.95 28.00
C LEU A 62 -9.28 10.54 27.44
N ALA A 63 -10.21 9.78 28.02
CA ALA A 63 -10.61 8.48 27.49
C ALA A 63 -11.20 8.60 26.07
N GLY A 64 -12.03 9.61 25.83
CA GLY A 64 -12.57 9.90 24.50
C GLY A 64 -11.47 10.21 23.47
N VAL A 65 -10.44 10.97 23.86
CA VAL A 65 -9.26 11.20 23.00
C VAL A 65 -8.54 9.88 22.72
N ALA A 66 -8.22 9.08 23.74
CA ALA A 66 -7.52 7.81 23.56
C ALA A 66 -8.28 6.85 22.64
N ILE A 67 -9.60 6.70 22.83
CA ILE A 67 -10.47 5.86 21.99
C ILE A 67 -10.48 6.37 20.55
N ALA A 68 -10.55 7.69 20.33
CA ALA A 68 -10.57 8.27 19.00
C ALA A 68 -9.27 7.99 18.20
N PHE A 69 -8.15 7.75 18.87
CA PHE A 69 -6.88 7.40 18.23
C PHE A 69 -6.68 5.90 17.97
N LEU A 70 -7.46 5.01 18.60
CA LEU A 70 -7.32 3.55 18.42
C LEU A 70 -7.32 3.09 16.95
N PRO A 71 -8.18 3.59 16.05
CA PRO A 71 -8.17 3.17 14.64
C PRO A 71 -6.89 3.52 13.87
N TYR A 72 -6.09 4.47 14.39
CA TYR A 72 -4.84 4.92 13.77
C TYR A 72 -3.59 4.33 14.45
N TRP A 73 -3.78 3.49 15.47
CA TRP A 73 -2.67 2.86 16.19
C TRP A 73 -1.84 1.97 15.27
N SER A 74 -2.52 1.22 14.40
CA SER A 74 -1.88 0.38 13.39
C SER A 74 -1.40 1.23 12.22
N THR A 75 -0.11 1.14 11.93
CA THR A 75 0.48 1.78 10.74
C THR A 75 0.45 0.83 9.55
N GLN A 76 0.20 1.36 8.35
CA GLN A 76 0.39 0.65 7.08
C GLN A 76 1.85 0.73 6.59
N LYS A 77 2.78 1.25 7.42
CA LYS A 77 4.19 1.32 7.05
C LYS A 77 4.79 -0.10 7.01
N PRO A 78 5.54 -0.43 5.95
CA PRO A 78 6.31 -1.67 5.90
C PRO A 78 7.31 -1.75 7.06
N GLY A 79 7.65 -2.97 7.45
CA GLY A 79 8.59 -3.22 8.53
C GLY A 79 9.97 -2.62 8.25
N PRO A 80 10.71 -2.14 9.27
CA PRO A 80 12.01 -1.51 9.08
C PRO A 80 13.05 -2.44 8.46
N ALA A 81 12.98 -3.75 8.73
CA ALA A 81 13.87 -4.76 8.15
C ALA A 81 13.69 -4.87 6.62
N LEU A 82 12.43 -4.85 6.14
CA LEU A 82 12.10 -4.87 4.71
C LEU A 82 12.72 -3.66 4.00
N VAL A 83 12.51 -2.47 4.58
CA VAL A 83 13.02 -1.20 4.04
C VAL A 83 14.56 -1.17 4.03
N ALA A 84 15.19 -1.65 5.11
CA ALA A 84 16.64 -1.71 5.21
C ALA A 84 17.26 -2.63 4.15
N ALA A 85 16.66 -3.81 3.91
CA ALA A 85 17.12 -4.75 2.89
C ALA A 85 17.08 -4.13 1.48
N ILE A 86 16.00 -3.41 1.14
CA ILE A 86 15.88 -2.74 -0.16
C ILE A 86 16.91 -1.61 -0.30
N ARG A 87 17.07 -0.77 0.73
CA ARG A 87 18.07 0.32 0.73
C ARG A 87 19.52 -0.19 0.65
N ALA A 88 19.79 -1.37 1.19
CA ALA A 88 21.11 -1.99 1.07
C ALA A 88 21.38 -2.48 -0.35
N ALA A 89 20.36 -2.97 -1.05
CA ALA A 89 20.49 -3.55 -2.38
C ALA A 89 20.37 -2.53 -3.53
N THR A 90 19.70 -1.40 -3.29
CA THR A 90 19.33 -0.44 -4.33
C THR A 90 19.80 0.99 -4.00
N ASP A 91 19.81 1.84 -5.02
CA ASP A 91 19.91 3.29 -4.87
C ASP A 91 18.85 3.95 -5.75
N ARG A 92 17.92 4.70 -5.11
CA ARG A 92 16.79 5.41 -5.73
C ARG A 92 16.07 4.61 -6.86
N PRO A 93 15.64 3.36 -6.61
CA PRO A 93 15.16 2.46 -7.67
C PRO A 93 13.83 2.92 -8.28
N THR A 94 13.57 2.51 -9.53
CA THR A 94 12.20 2.51 -10.06
C THR A 94 11.38 1.38 -9.42
N VAL A 95 10.14 1.67 -9.06
CA VAL A 95 9.28 0.78 -8.27
C VAL A 95 7.94 0.58 -8.97
N ALA A 96 7.60 -0.68 -9.24
CA ALA A 96 6.27 -1.06 -9.71
C ALA A 96 5.54 -1.93 -8.68
N LEU A 97 4.22 -2.01 -8.82
CA LEU A 97 3.35 -2.73 -7.89
C LEU A 97 2.58 -3.85 -8.61
N VAL A 98 2.50 -5.00 -7.96
CA VAL A 98 1.59 -6.11 -8.27
C VAL A 98 0.76 -6.39 -7.02
N SER A 99 -0.34 -5.67 -6.87
CA SER A 99 -1.19 -5.71 -5.69
C SER A 99 -2.48 -4.95 -5.91
N SER A 100 -3.60 -5.46 -5.38
CA SER A 100 -4.84 -4.68 -5.24
C SER A 100 -4.85 -3.85 -3.96
N ASP A 101 -3.87 -4.00 -3.07
CA ASP A 101 -3.73 -3.22 -1.85
C ASP A 101 -3.02 -1.88 -2.15
N ILE A 102 -3.76 -0.78 -2.03
CA ILE A 102 -3.25 0.58 -2.25
C ILE A 102 -2.16 0.98 -1.25
N SER A 103 -2.09 0.30 -0.10
CA SER A 103 -1.14 0.63 0.95
C SER A 103 0.26 0.04 0.72
N SER A 104 0.41 -0.93 -0.17
CA SER A 104 1.68 -1.62 -0.40
C SER A 104 2.72 -0.80 -1.17
N GLY A 105 2.30 0.08 -2.08
CA GLY A 105 3.24 0.82 -2.93
C GLY A 105 3.83 2.07 -2.27
N HIS A 106 2.97 2.98 -1.82
CA HIS A 106 3.38 4.36 -1.56
C HIS A 106 4.20 4.62 -0.27
N PRO A 107 3.86 4.03 0.90
CA PRO A 107 4.73 4.15 2.07
C PRO A 107 6.12 3.57 1.78
N LEU A 108 6.17 2.37 1.19
CA LEU A 108 7.43 1.71 0.84
C LEU A 108 8.27 2.55 -0.13
N ASN A 109 7.68 3.00 -1.24
CA ASN A 109 8.38 3.79 -2.25
C ASN A 109 9.05 5.04 -1.66
N ARG A 110 8.34 5.79 -0.80
CA ARG A 110 8.93 6.96 -0.11
C ARG A 110 10.03 6.55 0.87
N MET A 111 9.82 5.46 1.60
CA MET A 111 10.79 4.97 2.58
C MET A 111 12.08 4.46 1.95
N ILE A 112 12.12 4.13 0.66
CA ILE A 112 13.35 3.72 -0.05
C ILE A 112 13.89 4.78 -1.02
N ASP A 113 13.32 6.00 -0.99
CA ASP A 113 13.62 7.08 -1.96
C ASP A 113 13.46 6.64 -3.43
N GLY A 114 12.47 5.78 -3.68
CA GLY A 114 12.20 5.19 -4.99
C GLY A 114 11.34 6.09 -5.88
N GLN A 115 11.31 5.75 -7.16
CA GLN A 115 10.47 6.38 -8.18
C GLN A 115 9.33 5.41 -8.54
N PHE A 116 8.10 5.73 -8.13
CA PHE A 116 6.95 4.88 -8.45
C PHE A 116 6.59 5.04 -9.93
N VAL A 117 6.66 3.95 -10.69
CA VAL A 117 6.51 3.97 -12.16
C VAL A 117 5.22 3.33 -12.67
N SER A 118 4.47 2.60 -11.81
CA SER A 118 3.18 2.04 -12.22
C SER A 118 2.15 3.15 -12.48
N THR A 119 1.42 3.01 -13.59
CA THR A 119 0.34 3.92 -14.01
C THR A 119 -0.77 3.97 -12.96
N HIS A 120 -1.02 2.85 -12.30
CA HIS A 120 -2.00 2.74 -11.23
C HIS A 120 -1.34 2.47 -9.88
N VAL A 121 -1.88 3.10 -8.85
CA VAL A 121 -1.43 2.97 -7.45
C VAL A 121 -1.83 1.63 -6.81
N SER A 122 -2.72 0.89 -7.46
CA SER A 122 -3.12 -0.48 -7.13
C SER A 122 -3.83 -1.13 -8.32
N ASP A 123 -4.03 -2.45 -8.24
CA ASP A 123 -4.68 -3.26 -9.25
C ASP A 123 -6.20 -3.36 -9.06
N TRP A 124 -6.82 -2.36 -8.41
CA TRP A 124 -8.26 -2.35 -8.15
C TRP A 124 -9.09 -2.56 -9.40
N LEU A 125 -8.76 -1.89 -10.51
CA LEU A 125 -9.56 -2.01 -11.73
C LEU A 125 -9.61 -3.46 -12.23
N GLY A 126 -8.44 -4.12 -12.33
CA GLY A 126 -8.36 -5.53 -12.73
C GLY A 126 -8.98 -6.47 -11.70
N ALA A 127 -8.69 -6.28 -10.42
CA ALA A 127 -9.17 -7.14 -9.34
C ALA A 127 -10.70 -7.08 -9.18
N PHE A 128 -11.29 -5.87 -9.18
CA PHE A 128 -12.73 -5.70 -9.08
C PHE A 128 -13.45 -6.14 -10.35
N ALA A 129 -12.92 -5.85 -11.55
CA ALA A 129 -13.50 -6.36 -12.79
C ALA A 129 -13.52 -7.90 -12.78
N LEU A 130 -12.43 -8.55 -12.35
CA LEU A 130 -12.41 -10.00 -12.20
C LEU A 130 -13.48 -10.49 -11.20
N SER A 131 -13.59 -9.85 -10.03
CA SER A 131 -14.60 -10.22 -9.02
C SER A 131 -16.03 -10.06 -9.54
N LEU A 132 -16.33 -8.93 -10.18
CA LEU A 132 -17.64 -8.63 -10.74
C LEU A 132 -17.98 -9.57 -11.90
N SER A 133 -16.99 -9.96 -12.71
CA SER A 133 -17.21 -10.96 -13.76
C SER A 133 -17.66 -12.32 -13.21
N ARG A 134 -17.08 -12.75 -12.08
CA ARG A 134 -17.46 -13.99 -11.41
C ARG A 134 -18.85 -13.87 -10.79
N GLN A 135 -19.15 -12.73 -10.17
CA GLN A 135 -20.47 -12.48 -9.60
C GLN A 135 -21.57 -12.48 -10.66
N ALA A 136 -21.35 -11.80 -11.79
CA ALA A 136 -22.27 -11.77 -12.92
C ALA A 136 -22.47 -13.16 -13.54
N ALA A 137 -21.39 -13.94 -13.67
CA ALA A 137 -21.48 -15.32 -14.16
C ALA A 137 -22.31 -16.20 -13.21
N LEU A 138 -22.15 -16.05 -11.89
CA LEU A 138 -22.93 -16.77 -10.89
C LEU A 138 -24.42 -16.37 -10.89
N SER A 139 -24.75 -15.14 -11.27
CA SER A 139 -26.13 -14.69 -11.42
C SER A 139 -26.73 -15.00 -12.80
N GLY A 140 -25.99 -15.67 -13.70
CA GLY A 140 -26.44 -15.98 -15.05
C GLY A 140 -26.41 -14.81 -16.05
N ASP A 141 -25.84 -13.66 -15.66
CA ASP A 141 -25.70 -12.50 -16.54
C ASP A 141 -24.42 -12.62 -17.37
N THR A 142 -24.53 -13.33 -18.49
CA THR A 142 -23.40 -13.61 -19.38
C THR A 142 -22.87 -12.37 -20.08
N ALA A 143 -23.73 -11.39 -20.37
CA ALA A 143 -23.34 -10.14 -21.03
C ALA A 143 -22.46 -9.29 -20.10
N GLU A 144 -22.90 -9.12 -18.86
CA GLU A 144 -22.17 -8.38 -17.84
C GLU A 144 -20.85 -9.09 -17.46
N ALA A 145 -20.88 -10.42 -17.33
CA ALA A 145 -19.68 -11.22 -17.11
C ALA A 145 -18.64 -11.01 -18.22
N THR A 146 -19.07 -11.07 -19.48
CA THR A 146 -18.22 -10.84 -20.66
C THR A 146 -17.64 -9.43 -20.66
N ARG A 147 -18.46 -8.42 -20.32
CA ARG A 147 -18.00 -7.02 -20.22
C ARG A 147 -16.86 -6.87 -19.22
N TYR A 148 -17.01 -7.41 -18.02
CA TYR A 148 -15.98 -7.33 -16.99
C TYR A 148 -14.73 -8.17 -17.31
N GLN A 149 -14.88 -9.30 -18.00
CA GLN A 149 -13.74 -10.06 -18.51
C GLN A 149 -12.93 -9.25 -19.53
N ALA A 150 -13.60 -8.52 -20.43
CA ALA A 150 -12.93 -7.64 -21.38
C ALA A 150 -12.17 -6.50 -20.68
N ILE A 151 -12.74 -5.92 -19.62
CA ILE A 151 -12.04 -4.91 -18.79
C ILE A 151 -10.80 -5.51 -18.13
N THR A 152 -10.94 -6.72 -17.55
CA THR A 152 -9.82 -7.42 -16.91
C THR A 152 -8.70 -7.70 -17.91
N ALA A 153 -9.04 -8.21 -19.10
CA ALA A 153 -8.06 -8.52 -20.15
C ALA A 153 -7.30 -7.27 -20.62
N ARG A 154 -8.01 -6.16 -20.87
CA ARG A 154 -7.38 -4.88 -21.24
C ARG A 154 -6.46 -4.36 -20.14
N TYR A 155 -6.92 -4.39 -18.89
CA TYR A 155 -6.12 -3.95 -17.74
C TYR A 155 -4.82 -4.74 -17.63
N VAL A 156 -4.91 -6.07 -17.71
CA VAL A 156 -3.75 -6.96 -17.65
C VAL A 156 -2.79 -6.70 -18.80
N GLU A 157 -3.29 -6.58 -20.03
CA GLU A 157 -2.44 -6.31 -21.19
C GLU A 157 -1.65 -5.01 -21.02
N SER A 158 -2.34 -3.91 -20.70
CA SER A 158 -1.68 -2.62 -20.47
C SER A 158 -0.65 -2.70 -19.33
N LYS A 159 -0.92 -3.49 -18.28
CA LYS A 159 0.03 -3.69 -17.19
C LYS A 159 1.25 -4.50 -17.64
N ARG A 160 1.10 -5.48 -18.53
CA ARG A 160 2.24 -6.22 -19.10
C ARG A 160 3.09 -5.35 -19.99
N GLU A 161 2.46 -4.57 -20.88
CA GLU A 161 3.14 -3.60 -21.74
C GLU A 161 3.92 -2.58 -20.91
N GLU A 162 3.33 -2.11 -19.80
CA GLU A 162 4.00 -1.25 -18.82
C GLU A 162 5.27 -1.92 -18.26
N PHE A 163 5.18 -3.15 -17.78
CA PHE A 163 6.32 -3.88 -17.21
C PHE A 163 7.41 -4.16 -18.26
N ALA A 164 7.01 -4.51 -19.49
CA ALA A 164 7.93 -4.75 -20.59
C ALA A 164 8.68 -3.47 -21.00
N ARG A 165 7.97 -2.34 -21.04
CA ARG A 165 8.53 -1.03 -21.42
C ARG A 165 9.38 -0.41 -20.33
N LEU A 166 8.87 -0.36 -19.10
CA LEU A 166 9.49 0.37 -18.00
C LEU A 166 10.55 -0.46 -17.28
N ARG A 167 10.44 -1.79 -17.32
CA ARG A 167 11.36 -2.73 -16.65
C ARG A 167 11.73 -2.26 -15.25
N PRO A 168 10.78 -2.17 -14.30
CA PRO A 168 11.05 -1.62 -12.97
C PRO A 168 12.25 -2.31 -12.30
N ASP A 169 13.03 -1.60 -11.50
CA ASP A 169 14.14 -2.21 -10.76
C ASP A 169 13.60 -3.06 -9.60
N VAL A 170 12.57 -2.56 -8.91
CA VAL A 170 11.91 -3.22 -7.78
C VAL A 170 10.44 -3.47 -8.09
N VAL A 171 9.96 -4.67 -7.84
CA VAL A 171 8.52 -5.00 -7.89
C VAL A 171 8.01 -5.39 -6.51
N VAL A 172 7.03 -4.65 -6.04
CA VAL A 172 6.31 -4.92 -4.78
C VAL A 172 5.16 -5.87 -5.08
N PHE A 173 5.18 -7.07 -4.51
CA PHE A 173 4.19 -8.11 -4.74
C PHE A 173 3.45 -8.47 -3.45
N LYS A 174 2.11 -8.41 -3.45
CA LYS A 174 1.31 -8.78 -2.27
C LYS A 174 0.97 -10.27 -2.25
N LYS A 175 1.47 -10.98 -1.24
CA LYS A 175 1.30 -12.44 -1.09
C LYS A 175 -0.13 -12.82 -0.73
N ASN A 176 -0.78 -12.06 0.16
CA ASN A 176 -2.08 -12.41 0.73
C ASN A 176 -3.29 -12.01 -0.12
N ASN A 177 -3.09 -11.34 -1.26
CA ASN A 177 -4.16 -11.00 -2.21
C ASN A 177 -4.42 -12.13 -3.22
N THR A 178 -4.73 -13.32 -2.68
CA THR A 178 -4.68 -14.58 -3.43
C THR A 178 -5.59 -14.60 -4.65
N MET A 179 -6.77 -13.98 -4.61
CA MET A 179 -7.70 -14.01 -5.75
C MET A 179 -7.13 -13.34 -7.00
N TRP A 180 -6.49 -12.18 -6.84
CA TRP A 180 -5.98 -11.40 -7.97
C TRP A 180 -4.56 -11.81 -8.34
N THR A 181 -3.65 -11.89 -7.36
CA THR A 181 -2.24 -12.16 -7.65
C THR A 181 -2.03 -13.59 -8.14
N SER A 182 -2.82 -14.58 -7.71
CA SER A 182 -2.78 -15.93 -8.31
C SER A 182 -3.21 -15.95 -9.77
N GLN A 183 -4.17 -15.11 -10.17
CA GLN A 183 -4.63 -15.03 -11.56
C GLN A 183 -3.60 -14.31 -12.42
N LEU A 184 -2.98 -13.25 -11.89
CA LEU A 184 -1.86 -12.60 -12.56
C LEU A 184 -0.74 -13.60 -12.88
N MET A 185 -0.34 -14.38 -11.87
CA MET A 185 0.73 -15.37 -12.01
C MET A 185 0.32 -16.55 -12.90
N GLY A 186 -0.81 -17.21 -12.61
CA GLY A 186 -1.16 -18.49 -13.23
C GLY A 186 -1.92 -18.39 -14.56
N ARG A 187 -2.55 -17.26 -14.87
CA ARG A 187 -3.37 -17.09 -16.09
C ARG A 187 -2.85 -16.01 -17.01
N PHE A 188 -2.30 -14.94 -16.45
CA PHE A 188 -2.02 -13.72 -17.20
C PHE A 188 -0.54 -13.51 -17.53
N GLY A 189 0.34 -14.47 -17.22
CA GLY A 189 1.73 -14.49 -17.67
C GLY A 189 2.67 -13.59 -16.87
N PHE A 190 2.28 -13.17 -15.65
CA PHE A 190 3.18 -12.40 -14.79
C PHE A 190 4.29 -13.26 -14.18
N ASP A 191 4.13 -14.58 -14.16
CA ASP A 191 5.18 -15.53 -13.83
C ASP A 191 6.39 -15.41 -14.77
N ALA A 192 6.15 -15.32 -16.08
CA ALA A 192 7.21 -15.12 -17.07
C ALA A 192 7.89 -13.75 -16.91
N ILE A 193 7.14 -12.69 -16.60
CA ILE A 193 7.70 -11.35 -16.32
C ILE A 193 8.60 -11.40 -15.08
N LEU A 194 8.11 -11.99 -13.99
CA LEU A 194 8.84 -12.07 -12.73
C LEU A 194 9.97 -13.11 -12.75
N ALA A 195 10.08 -13.96 -13.77
CA ALA A 195 11.21 -14.88 -13.96
C ALA A 195 12.53 -14.14 -14.22
N HIS A 196 12.48 -12.87 -14.61
CA HIS A 196 13.65 -11.98 -14.76
C HIS A 196 13.95 -11.15 -13.50
N TYR A 197 13.39 -11.57 -12.38
CA TYR A 197 13.54 -10.93 -11.09
C TYR A 197 13.80 -11.98 -10.00
N ARG A 198 14.79 -11.70 -9.16
CA ARG A 198 15.05 -12.48 -7.94
C ARG A 198 14.24 -11.94 -6.77
N ILE A 199 13.89 -12.82 -5.85
CA ILE A 199 13.35 -12.42 -4.55
C ILE A 199 14.48 -11.75 -3.77
N LEU A 200 14.29 -10.49 -3.39
CA LEU A 200 15.23 -9.74 -2.58
C LEU A 200 14.97 -9.94 -1.09
N VAL A 201 13.71 -9.79 -0.69
CA VAL A 201 13.25 -9.90 0.70
C VAL A 201 11.74 -10.17 0.70
N GLU A 202 11.24 -10.90 1.70
CA GLU A 202 9.81 -11.07 1.91
C GLU A 202 9.46 -11.04 3.40
N ASP A 203 8.23 -10.63 3.70
CA ASP A 203 7.59 -10.78 4.99
C ASP A 203 6.28 -11.60 4.86
N GLU A 204 5.44 -11.59 5.89
CA GLU A 204 4.17 -12.31 5.90
C GLU A 204 3.19 -11.85 4.80
N THR A 205 3.27 -10.58 4.39
CA THR A 205 2.30 -9.93 3.52
C THR A 205 2.84 -9.56 2.14
N GLU A 206 4.14 -9.27 2.06
CA GLU A 206 4.79 -8.68 0.89
C GLU A 206 6.03 -9.49 0.50
N ARG A 207 6.23 -9.58 -0.80
CA ARG A 207 7.45 -10.09 -1.43
C ARG A 207 8.00 -9.01 -2.34
N ILE A 208 9.29 -8.75 -2.19
CA ILE A 208 9.98 -7.75 -2.97
C ILE A 208 10.89 -8.47 -3.97
N TYR A 209 10.64 -8.18 -5.23
CA TYR A 209 11.44 -8.66 -6.35
C TYR A 209 12.41 -7.57 -6.79
N LEU A 210 13.63 -7.96 -7.14
CA LEU A 210 14.67 -7.11 -7.70
C LEU A 210 15.05 -7.64 -9.08
N ARG A 211 15.10 -6.75 -10.07
CA ARG A 211 15.45 -7.11 -11.46
C ARG A 211 16.82 -7.79 -11.51
N ASP A 212 16.94 -8.87 -12.26
CA ASP A 212 18.14 -9.73 -12.20
C ASP A 212 19.41 -9.01 -12.62
N ASP A 213 19.32 -8.19 -13.67
CA ASP A 213 20.40 -7.37 -14.21
C ASP A 213 20.57 -6.01 -13.48
N TYR A 214 19.89 -5.79 -12.35
CA TYR A 214 20.07 -4.56 -11.58
C TYR A 214 21.49 -4.50 -10.99
N VAL A 215 22.24 -3.48 -11.42
CA VAL A 215 23.54 -3.11 -10.85
C VAL A 215 23.37 -1.83 -10.06
N ARG A 216 23.65 -1.89 -8.75
CA ARG A 216 23.58 -0.71 -7.90
C ARG A 216 24.60 0.33 -8.36
N PRO A 217 24.20 1.60 -8.62
CA PRO A 217 25.13 2.67 -8.95
C PRO A 217 26.27 2.76 -7.91
N GLY A 218 27.51 2.85 -8.39
CA GLY A 218 28.70 2.91 -7.53
C GLY A 218 29.22 1.56 -7.01
N HIS A 219 28.54 0.45 -7.28
CA HIS A 219 29.05 -0.89 -7.00
C HIS A 219 29.75 -1.44 -8.26
N ARG A 220 31.09 -1.48 -8.28
CA ARG A 220 31.82 -2.20 -9.32
C ARG A 220 31.71 -3.71 -9.05
N PRO A 221 31.29 -4.53 -10.03
CA PRO A 221 31.51 -5.97 -9.94
C PRO A 221 33.01 -6.25 -9.83
N PRO A 222 33.44 -7.29 -9.10
CA PRO A 222 34.84 -7.69 -9.13
C PRO A 222 35.25 -8.00 -10.58
N GLU A 223 36.33 -7.37 -11.05
CA GLU A 223 36.93 -7.66 -12.35
C GLU A 223 37.21 -9.16 -12.44
N GLN A 224 36.64 -9.83 -13.45
CA GLN A 224 37.06 -11.19 -13.79
C GLN A 224 38.55 -11.14 -14.15
N PRO A 225 39.41 -11.98 -13.56
CA PRO A 225 40.83 -11.98 -13.89
C PRO A 225 40.99 -12.32 -15.37
N ILE A 226 41.57 -11.37 -16.11
CA ILE A 226 41.99 -11.55 -17.49
C ILE A 226 42.96 -12.74 -17.51
N SER A 227 42.54 -13.85 -18.12
CA SER A 227 43.40 -14.99 -18.36
C SER A 227 44.55 -14.53 -19.25
N ALA A 228 45.77 -14.50 -18.68
CA ALA A 228 46.96 -14.15 -19.43
C ALA A 228 47.20 -15.21 -20.50
N SER A 229 46.99 -14.85 -21.76
CA SER A 229 47.40 -15.65 -22.91
C SER A 229 48.91 -15.90 -22.83
N SER A 230 49.30 -17.17 -22.81
CA SER A 230 50.71 -17.59 -22.81
C SER A 230 51.43 -17.10 -24.07
N PRO A 231 52.72 -16.74 -23.99
CA PRO A 231 53.48 -16.35 -25.18
C PRO A 231 53.73 -17.57 -26.07
N VAL A 232 53.52 -17.37 -27.37
CA VAL A 232 53.85 -18.33 -28.42
C VAL A 232 55.35 -18.62 -28.40
N ALA A 233 55.71 -19.89 -28.26
CA ALA A 233 57.08 -20.35 -28.43
C ALA A 233 57.48 -20.21 -29.91
N ALA A 234 58.53 -19.43 -30.19
CA ALA A 234 59.24 -19.49 -31.45
C ALA A 234 60.09 -20.77 -31.46
N SER A 235 59.96 -21.58 -32.50
CA SER A 235 60.89 -22.67 -32.82
C SER A 235 61.66 -22.28 -34.08
N ASP A 236 62.98 -22.43 -34.01
CA ASP A 236 63.91 -22.42 -35.14
C ASP A 236 63.71 -23.63 -36.07
#